data_AF-A0A2V8NGN9-F1
#
_entry.id   AF-A0A2V8NGN9-F1
#
_cell.length_a   1.000
_cell.length_b   1.000
_cell.length_c   1.000
_cell.angle_alpha   90.00
_cell.angle_beta   90.00
_cell.angle_gamma   90.00
#
_symmetry.space_group_name_H-M   'P 1'
#
loop_
_entity.id
_entity.type
_entity.pdbx_description
1 polymer ?
#
loop_
_entity_poly.entity_id
_entity_poly.type
_entity_poly.pdbx_seq_one_letter_code
_entity_poly.pdbx_strand_id
1 'polypeptide(L)' 'MEEAKCPCANLERLEGASVPAYISAYLDRVEGEASEEENRFRCRVCGRGWEKRLPENEREGKRPSLVRLT' A
#
# COMPACT_ATOMS: atom_id res chain seq x y z
N MET A 1 -2.83 -17.71 17.87
CA MET A 1 -2.64 -16.48 17.08
C MET A 1 -2.87 -16.86 15.63
N GLU A 2 -4.08 -16.61 15.11
CA GLU A 2 -4.41 -16.93 13.71
C GLU A 2 -3.91 -15.78 12.82
N GLU A 3 -2.64 -15.82 12.46
CA GLU A 3 -2.04 -14.96 11.43
C GLU A 3 -2.50 -15.31 10.00
N ALA A 4 -3.51 -16.16 9.85
CA ALA A 4 -3.89 -16.80 8.60
C ALA A 4 -4.95 -16.07 7.75
N LYS A 5 -5.47 -14.91 8.16
CA LYS A 5 -6.60 -14.25 7.47
C LYS A 5 -6.32 -12.88 6.86
N CYS A 6 -5.15 -12.26 7.08
CA CYS A 6 -4.87 -11.02 6.36
C CYS A 6 -4.45 -11.31 4.92
N PRO A 7 -5.09 -10.72 3.89
CA PRO A 7 -4.59 -10.78 2.51
C PRO A 7 -3.15 -10.25 2.39
N CYS A 8 -2.78 -9.38 3.31
CA CYS A 8 -1.47 -8.77 3.42
C CYS A 8 -0.42 -9.59 4.22
N ALA A 9 -0.80 -10.73 4.82
CA ALA A 9 0.04 -11.43 5.80
C ALA A 9 1.38 -11.87 5.20
N ASN A 10 1.33 -12.40 3.98
CA ASN A 10 2.47 -12.89 3.20
C ASN A 10 2.89 -11.91 2.09
N LEU A 11 2.31 -10.71 2.06
CA LEU A 11 2.67 -9.68 1.08
C LEU A 11 3.64 -8.69 1.72
N GLU A 12 4.79 -8.54 1.09
CA GLU A 12 5.82 -7.55 1.46
C GLU A 12 5.85 -6.38 0.47
N ARG A 13 5.49 -6.67 -0.79
CA ARG A 13 5.46 -5.72 -1.89
C ARG A 13 4.39 -6.12 -2.90
N LEU A 14 3.70 -5.12 -3.46
CA LEU A 14 2.74 -5.30 -4.55
C LEU A 14 3.06 -4.29 -5.64
N GLU A 15 3.25 -4.74 -6.87
CA GLU A 15 3.62 -3.85 -7.98
C GLU A 15 2.63 -4.01 -9.12
N GLY A 16 2.41 -2.95 -9.87
CA GLY A 16 1.65 -3.04 -11.10
C GLY A 16 0.22 -2.53 -11.02
N ALA A 17 -0.59 -2.96 -11.99
CA ALA A 17 -1.97 -2.51 -12.15
C ALA A 17 -2.89 -2.95 -10.99
N SER A 18 -2.47 -3.94 -10.20
CA SER A 18 -3.23 -4.43 -9.05
C SER A 18 -3.11 -3.53 -7.82
N VAL A 19 -2.14 -2.61 -7.77
CA VAL A 19 -1.96 -1.66 -6.66
C VAL A 19 -3.21 -0.85 -6.34
N PRO A 20 -3.81 -0.09 -7.29
CA PRO A 20 -5.01 0.70 -7.00
C PRO A 20 -6.19 -0.16 -6.53
N ALA A 21 -6.39 -1.35 -7.12
CA ALA A 21 -7.44 -2.27 -6.73
C ALA A 21 -7.22 -2.80 -5.30
N TYR A 22 -5.97 -3.15 -4.95
CA TYR A 22 -5.62 -3.64 -3.62
C TYR A 22 -5.81 -2.57 -2.55
N ILE A 23 -5.39 -1.32 -2.83
CA ILE A 23 -5.64 -0.17 -1.95
C ILE A 23 -7.14 -0.04 -1.69
N SER A 24 -7.94 0.03 -2.75
CA SER A 24 -9.38 0.23 -2.64
C SER A 24 -10.10 -0.91 -1.90
N ALA A 25 -9.64 -2.15 -2.07
CA ALA A 25 -10.25 -3.32 -1.44
C ALA A 25 -9.87 -3.52 0.03
N TYR A 26 -8.60 -3.28 0.41
CA TYR A 26 -8.06 -3.76 1.68
C TYR A 26 -7.34 -2.73 2.55
N LEU A 27 -7.05 -1.55 2.01
CA LEU A 27 -6.30 -0.52 2.71
C LEU A 27 -7.15 0.73 2.96
N ASP A 28 -6.93 1.38 4.09
CA ASP A 28 -7.45 2.71 4.42
C ASP A 28 -6.34 3.76 4.30
N ARG A 29 -6.69 4.97 3.92
CA ARG A 29 -5.72 6.08 3.90
C ARG A 29 -5.48 6.55 5.33
N VAL A 30 -4.22 6.84 5.64
CA VAL A 30 -3.87 7.46 6.92
C VAL A 30 -3.93 8.97 6.71
N GLU A 31 -5.05 9.59 7.05
CA GLU A 31 -5.22 11.05 7.00
C GLU A 31 -4.60 11.64 8.29
N GLY A 32 -3.52 12.42 8.17
CA GLY A 32 -2.85 12.93 9.37
C GLY A 32 -1.75 13.98 9.17
N GLU A 33 -0.94 13.90 8.11
CA GLU A 33 0.22 14.79 7.98
C GLU A 33 0.25 15.42 6.59
N ALA A 34 -0.12 16.70 6.55
CA ALA A 34 -0.23 17.53 5.36
C ALA A 34 1.17 17.90 4.84
N SER A 35 1.85 16.96 4.20
CA SER A 35 2.92 17.13 3.18
C SER A 35 3.58 15.77 3.00
N GLU A 36 3.67 15.26 1.77
CA GLU A 36 4.42 14.04 1.40
C GLU A 36 3.84 12.68 1.87
N GLU A 37 2.94 12.63 2.84
CA GLU A 37 2.38 11.39 3.41
C GLU A 37 1.05 10.89 2.81
N GLU A 38 0.57 11.48 1.71
CA GLU A 38 -0.64 11.02 0.99
C GLU A 38 -0.52 9.59 0.41
N ASN A 39 0.68 9.03 0.47
CA ASN A 39 1.00 7.69 0.03
C ASN A 39 0.98 6.64 1.15
N ARG A 40 0.65 7.01 2.40
CA ARG A 40 0.58 6.07 3.52
C ARG A 40 -0.83 5.47 3.65
N PHE A 41 -0.85 4.16 3.77
CA PHE A 41 -2.05 3.35 3.86
C PHE A 41 -1.93 2.37 5.03
N ARG A 42 -3.06 1.97 5.60
CA ARG A 42 -3.13 0.99 6.67
C ARG A 42 -4.07 -0.14 6.30
N CYS A 43 -3.65 -1.39 6.48
CA CYS A 43 -4.51 -2.52 6.20
C CYS A 43 -5.68 -2.57 7.20
N ARG A 44 -6.91 -2.66 6.71
CA ARG A 44 -8.13 -2.71 7.54
C ARG A 44 -8.25 -3.99 8.34
N VAL A 45 -7.59 -5.06 7.90
CA VAL A 45 -7.73 -6.41 8.49
C VAL A 45 -6.73 -6.63 9.63
N CYS A 46 -5.45 -6.26 9.45
CA CYS A 46 -4.41 -6.50 10.46
C CYS A 46 -3.77 -5.22 11.00
N GLY A 47 -4.11 -4.05 10.45
CA GLY A 47 -3.54 -2.78 10.86
C GLY A 47 -2.11 -2.49 10.39
N ARG A 48 -1.48 -3.35 9.56
CA ARG A 48 -0.12 -3.14 9.02
C ARG A 48 -0.06 -1.90 8.12
N GLY A 49 1.03 -1.13 8.21
CA GLY A 49 1.28 0.03 7.38
C GLY A 49 1.77 -0.34 5.98
N TRP A 50 1.45 0.49 5.01
CA TRP A 50 1.78 0.36 3.60
C TRP A 50 2.11 1.73 3.02
N GLU A 51 3.09 1.79 2.13
CA GLU A 51 3.50 3.00 1.43
C GLU A 51 3.38 2.79 -0.07
N LYS A 52 2.63 3.66 -0.74
CA LYS A 52 2.51 3.69 -2.20
C LYS A 52 3.65 4.51 -2.78
N ARG A 53 4.62 3.87 -3.39
CA ARG A 53 5.64 4.54 -4.19
C ARG A 53 5.10 4.77 -5.60
N LEU A 54 4.95 6.04 -5.93
CA LEU A 54 4.74 6.49 -7.30
C LEU A 54 6.12 6.65 -7.96
N PRO A 55 6.27 6.30 -9.25
CA PRO A 55 7.48 6.64 -9.97
C PRO A 55 7.61 8.16 -10.07
N GLU A 56 8.77 8.70 -9.71
CA GLU A 56 9.07 10.14 -9.77
C GLU A 56 9.03 10.71 -11.21
N ASN A 57 8.97 9.85 -12.23
CA ASN A 57 8.89 10.23 -13.63
C ASN A 57 7.71 9.54 -14.31
N GLU A 58 6.66 10.31 -14.64
CA GLU A 58 5.51 9.87 -15.44
C GLU A 58 5.89 9.41 -16.87
N ARG A 59 7.14 9.65 -17.30
CA ARG A 59 7.65 9.38 -18.66
C ARG A 59 8.25 7.99 -18.87
N GLU A 60 8.50 7.24 -17.81
CA GLU A 60 8.98 5.88 -17.89
C GLU A 60 7.84 5.00 -17.39
N GLY A 61 7.37 4.01 -18.16
CA GLY A 61 6.18 3.18 -17.86
C GLY A 61 6.26 2.32 -16.59
N LYS A 62 6.96 2.78 -15.56
CA LYS A 62 7.05 2.23 -14.22
C LYS A 62 5.67 2.32 -13.59
N ARG A 63 5.21 1.17 -13.10
CA ARG A 63 3.90 1.01 -12.50
C ARG A 63 3.98 1.44 -11.04
N PRO A 64 2.87 1.88 -10.42
CA PRO A 64 2.86 2.13 -8.99
C PRO A 64 3.23 0.85 -8.22
N SER A 65 3.88 1.04 -7.08
CA SER A 65 4.28 -0.03 -6.18
C SER A 65 3.81 0.28 -4.76
N LEU A 66 3.30 -0.72 -4.06
CA LEU A 66 3.00 -0.69 -2.64
C LEU A 66 4.06 -1.49 -1.89
N VAL A 67 4.62 -0.90 -0.84
CA VAL A 67 5.64 -1.53 0.01
C VAL A 67 5.10 -1.57 1.43
N ARG A 68 5.25 -2.72 2.10
CA ARG A 68 4.87 -2.84 3.52
C ARG A 68 5.83 -2.02 4.38
N LEU A 69 5.29 -1.19 5.26
CA LEU A 69 6.07 -0.51 6.29
C LEU A 69 6.33 -1.52 7.42
N THR A 70 7.61 -1.70 7.76
CA THR A 70 8.06 -2.57 8.87
C THR A 70 7.92 -1.90 10.21
#